data_AF-A0A4P6JIS5-F1
#
_entry.id   AF-A0A4P6JIS5-F1
#
_cell.length_a   1.000
_cell.length_b   1.000
_cell.length_c   1.000
_cell.angle_alpha   90.00
_cell.angle_beta   90.00
_cell.angle_gamma   90.00
#
_symmetry.space_group_name_H-M   'P 1'
#
loop_
_entity.id
_entity.type
_entity.pdbx_description
1 polymer ?
#
loop_
_entity_poly.entity_id
_entity_poly.type
_entity_poly.pdbx_seq_one_letter_code
_entity_poly.pdbx_strand_id
1 'polypeptide(L)'
;MTNTDGSALQASSQATSTTASETVLANPSATIVPATSTTETTSTNLISKYMEHNLLLNGDAEAGPGATRPEEVIKSIPGWTTTGTFTPVKYDAISGTLQSSDPGPENRGENFFAGGIADNPNAVASAIQTIDLTEVTPLVDKGHVTYTLLAYLGGFGNFSNAADVQALFLDTNGQEIATAQVGPVLNQDRTIGSVTHQT
;
A
#
# COMPACT_ATOMS: atom_id res chain seq x y z
N MET A 1 -11.81 23.74 -24.74
CA MET A 1 -10.86 22.62 -24.78
C MET A 1 -11.37 21.63 -23.74
N THR A 2 -11.96 20.53 -24.20
CA THR A 2 -12.50 19.47 -23.34
C THR A 2 -11.33 18.56 -22.97
N ASN A 3 -10.82 18.68 -21.74
CA ASN A 3 -9.92 17.68 -21.20
C ASN A 3 -10.68 16.36 -21.07
N THR A 4 -10.05 15.31 -21.56
CA THR A 4 -10.55 13.93 -21.57
C THR A 4 -9.57 13.13 -20.75
N ASP A 5 -9.62 13.24 -19.42
CA ASP A 5 -8.56 12.74 -18.55
C ASP A 5 -9.10 11.68 -17.58
N GLY A 6 -9.42 10.51 -18.11
CA GLY A 6 -9.70 9.32 -17.31
C GLY A 6 -8.48 8.75 -16.64
N SER A 7 -8.52 8.65 -15.32
CA SER A 7 -7.33 8.57 -14.48
C SER A 7 -7.06 7.17 -13.92
N ALA A 8 -5.91 6.55 -14.18
CA ALA A 8 -5.50 5.32 -13.50
C ALA A 8 -4.83 5.63 -12.16
N LEU A 9 -5.01 4.77 -11.16
CA LEU A 9 -4.30 4.86 -9.88
C LEU A 9 -3.19 3.81 -9.82
N GLN A 10 -1.94 4.22 -9.62
CA GLN A 10 -0.85 3.31 -9.33
C GLN A 10 -0.48 3.43 -7.85
N ALA A 11 -0.77 2.41 -7.06
CA ALA A 11 -0.26 2.31 -5.70
C ALA A 11 1.11 1.63 -5.74
N SER A 12 2.12 2.30 -5.18
CA SER A 12 3.46 1.77 -5.00
C SER A 12 3.79 1.75 -3.52
N SER A 13 4.48 0.70 -3.10
CA SER A 13 5.08 0.59 -1.78
C SER A 13 6.58 0.49 -1.93
N GLN A 14 7.33 1.25 -1.13
CA GLN A 14 8.78 1.22 -1.15
C GLN A 14 9.34 0.91 0.24
N ALA A 15 10.35 0.04 0.25
CA ALA A 15 11.09 -0.40 1.41
C ALA A 15 12.59 -0.35 1.12
N THR A 16 13.36 0.36 1.94
CA THR A 16 14.83 0.39 1.83
C THR A 16 15.44 -0.59 2.82
N SER A 17 16.28 -1.54 2.39
CA SER A 17 16.90 -2.59 3.21
C SER A 17 18.37 -2.27 3.51
N THR A 18 18.72 -2.11 4.80
CA THR A 18 20.09 -2.16 5.35
C THR A 18 20.18 -3.42 6.19
N THR A 19 21.27 -4.17 6.07
CA THR A 19 21.50 -5.50 6.65
C THR A 19 20.83 -5.71 8.03
N ALA A 20 19.97 -6.74 8.11
CA ALA A 20 18.91 -6.99 9.12
C ALA A 20 17.67 -6.09 8.92
N SER A 21 16.93 -6.39 7.85
CA SER A 21 15.83 -5.61 7.29
C SER A 21 14.54 -5.69 8.08
N GLU A 22 13.85 -4.56 8.27
CA GLU A 22 12.39 -4.59 8.20
C GLU A 22 11.76 -3.21 7.95
N THR A 23 11.03 -3.15 6.85
CA THR A 23 10.10 -2.10 6.49
C THR A 23 8.74 -2.78 6.46
N VAL A 24 7.83 -2.41 7.34
CA VAL A 24 6.52 -3.05 7.46
C VAL A 24 5.53 -2.23 6.67
N LEU A 25 4.82 -2.88 5.76
CA LEU A 25 3.57 -2.39 5.22
C LEU A 25 2.45 -3.37 5.59
N ALA A 26 1.59 -2.98 6.51
CA ALA A 26 0.42 -3.76 6.89
C ALA A 26 -0.86 -3.01 6.51
N ASN A 27 -1.75 -3.72 5.82
CA ASN A 27 -3.09 -3.26 5.44
C ASN A 27 -3.16 -1.85 4.80
N PRO A 28 -2.36 -1.52 3.76
CA PRO A 28 -2.65 -0.39 2.90
C PRO A 28 -4.07 -0.50 2.36
N SER A 29 -4.77 0.63 2.39
CA SER A 29 -6.07 0.76 1.77
C SER A 29 -6.13 2.00 0.91
N ALA A 30 -6.61 1.84 -0.32
CA ALA A 30 -7.03 2.93 -1.18
C ALA A 30 -8.54 2.80 -1.37
N THR A 31 -9.32 3.76 -0.89
CA THR A 31 -10.78 3.78 -1.05
C THR A 31 -11.18 5.04 -1.78
N ILE A 32 -12.22 4.97 -2.60
CA ILE A 32 -12.82 6.12 -3.23
C ILE A 32 -14.16 6.43 -2.52
N VAL A 33 -14.48 7.70 -2.26
CA VAL A 33 -15.66 8.13 -1.49
C VAL A 33 -16.43 9.23 -2.21
N PRO A 34 -17.79 9.24 -2.23
CA PRO A 34 -18.57 10.30 -2.85
C PRO A 34 -18.32 11.68 -2.23
N ALA A 35 -18.08 12.69 -3.06
CA ALA A 35 -17.95 14.07 -2.65
C ALA A 35 -19.35 14.68 -2.39
N THR A 36 -19.91 14.40 -1.21
CA THR A 36 -21.21 14.88 -0.72
C THR A 36 -22.46 14.45 -1.50
N SER A 37 -23.51 14.10 -0.73
CA SER A 37 -24.76 13.52 -1.21
C SER A 37 -25.44 14.38 -2.27
N THR A 38 -25.36 13.92 -3.52
CA THR A 38 -26.29 14.29 -4.58
C THR A 38 -26.93 13.01 -5.10
N THR A 39 -28.25 13.05 -5.23
CA THR A 39 -29.11 11.98 -5.72
C THR A 39 -28.85 11.71 -7.20
N GLU A 40 -27.70 11.15 -7.55
CA GLU A 40 -27.54 10.41 -8.79
C GLU A 40 -27.61 8.93 -8.44
N THR A 41 -28.39 8.19 -9.21
CA THR A 41 -28.54 6.74 -9.13
C THR A 41 -27.21 6.10 -9.55
N THR A 42 -26.18 6.23 -8.73
CA THR A 42 -24.93 5.49 -8.87
C THR A 42 -25.35 4.03 -8.87
N SER A 43 -25.25 3.39 -10.03
CA SER A 43 -25.60 1.98 -10.18
C SER A 43 -24.95 1.22 -9.04
N THR A 44 -25.72 0.42 -8.30
CA THR A 44 -25.26 -0.32 -7.11
C THR A 44 -23.95 -1.07 -7.36
N ASN A 45 -23.71 -1.45 -8.62
CA ASN A 45 -22.47 -2.05 -9.11
C ASN A 45 -21.23 -1.14 -8.92
N LEU A 46 -21.29 0.14 -9.30
CA LEU A 46 -20.14 1.06 -9.18
C LEU A 46 -19.79 1.36 -7.72
N ILE A 47 -20.81 1.48 -6.85
CA ILE A 47 -20.56 1.63 -5.42
C ILE A 47 -19.81 0.39 -4.90
N SER A 48 -20.34 -0.81 -5.14
CA SER A 48 -19.70 -2.04 -4.66
C SER A 48 -18.30 -2.29 -5.24
N LYS A 49 -18.01 -1.77 -6.44
CA LYS A 49 -16.75 -2.02 -7.13
C LYS A 49 -15.67 -1.00 -6.76
N TYR A 50 -16.05 0.27 -6.58
CA TYR A 50 -15.08 1.36 -6.47
C TYR A 50 -15.25 2.20 -5.20
N MET A 51 -16.46 2.34 -4.67
CA MET A 51 -16.72 3.25 -3.56
C MET A 51 -16.71 2.53 -2.22
N GLU A 52 -16.22 3.18 -1.17
CA GLU A 52 -16.33 2.72 0.23
C GLU A 52 -15.71 1.32 0.51
N HIS A 53 -14.86 0.82 -0.39
CA HIS A 53 -14.14 -0.43 -0.27
C HIS A 53 -12.66 -0.27 -0.60
N ASN A 54 -11.81 -1.14 -0.02
CA ASN A 54 -10.40 -1.18 -0.37
C ASN A 54 -10.22 -1.69 -1.80
N LEU A 55 -9.60 -0.88 -2.64
CA LEU A 55 -9.33 -1.17 -4.04
C LEU A 55 -8.03 -1.96 -4.26
N LEU A 56 -7.21 -2.11 -3.23
CA LEU A 56 -5.99 -2.92 -3.30
C LEU A 56 -6.33 -4.39 -3.13
N LEU A 57 -6.02 -5.18 -4.17
CA LEU A 57 -5.98 -6.63 -4.05
C LEU A 57 -4.82 -7.04 -3.14
N ASN A 58 -5.11 -7.89 -2.16
CA ASN A 58 -4.10 -8.43 -1.25
C ASN A 58 -3.27 -7.32 -0.59
N GLY A 59 -3.91 -6.21 -0.19
CA GLY A 59 -3.23 -5.11 0.50
C GLY A 59 -2.72 -5.56 1.88
N ASP A 60 -3.39 -6.51 2.52
CA ASP A 60 -3.05 -7.05 3.83
C ASP A 60 -2.03 -8.21 3.81
N ALA A 61 -1.54 -8.62 2.64
CA ALA A 61 -0.61 -9.73 2.43
C ALA A 61 -1.16 -11.14 2.71
N GLU A 62 -2.47 -11.31 2.88
CA GLU A 62 -3.09 -12.59 3.28
C GLU A 62 -3.39 -13.54 2.10
N ALA A 63 -3.33 -13.05 0.86
CA ALA A 63 -3.46 -13.92 -0.30
C ALA A 63 -2.10 -14.54 -0.64
N GLY A 64 -1.93 -15.81 -0.29
CA GLY A 64 -0.72 -16.59 -0.56
C GLY A 64 0.09 -16.90 0.70
N PRO A 65 1.25 -17.57 0.54
CA PRO A 65 2.12 -17.88 1.68
C PRO A 65 2.94 -16.67 2.11
N GLY A 66 3.14 -16.50 3.42
CA GLY A 66 4.19 -15.65 3.98
C GLY A 66 5.49 -16.42 4.19
N ALA A 67 6.62 -15.72 4.09
CA ALA A 67 7.92 -16.28 4.43
C ALA A 67 7.97 -16.70 5.90
N THR A 68 8.62 -17.83 6.17
CA THR A 68 8.77 -18.41 7.51
C THR A 68 10.23 -18.51 7.95
N ARG A 69 11.16 -18.11 7.09
CA ARG A 69 12.61 -18.08 7.36
C ARG A 69 13.24 -16.80 6.83
N PRO A 70 14.30 -16.28 7.46
CA PRO A 70 14.92 -15.01 7.08
C PRO A 70 15.30 -14.89 5.59
N GLU A 71 15.82 -15.96 5.00
CA GLU A 71 16.30 -16.03 3.62
C GLU A 71 15.21 -16.26 2.58
N GLU A 72 13.98 -16.54 3.02
CA GLU A 72 12.86 -16.86 2.12
C GLU A 72 12.26 -15.58 1.53
N VAL A 73 12.14 -15.54 0.21
CA VAL A 73 11.57 -14.40 -0.52
C VAL A 73 10.48 -14.90 -1.47
N ILE A 74 9.22 -14.62 -1.12
CA ILE A 74 8.04 -15.00 -1.90
C ILE A 74 7.82 -13.98 -3.03
N LYS A 75 8.18 -14.38 -4.26
CA LYS A 75 8.11 -13.50 -5.45
C LYS A 75 6.73 -13.42 -6.10
N SER A 76 5.91 -14.47 -5.96
CA SER A 76 4.58 -14.50 -6.54
C SER A 76 3.58 -14.04 -5.50
N ILE A 77 3.34 -12.73 -5.47
CA ILE A 77 2.38 -12.10 -4.57
C ILE A 77 1.13 -11.74 -5.39
N PRO A 78 -0.03 -12.38 -5.14
CA PRO A 78 -1.27 -12.05 -5.83
C PRO A 78 -1.57 -10.55 -5.76
N GLY A 79 -1.89 -9.95 -6.91
CA GLY A 79 -2.23 -8.53 -7.02
C GLY A 79 -1.03 -7.57 -7.14
N TRP A 80 0.21 -8.04 -6.98
CA TRP A 80 1.39 -7.17 -6.90
C TRP A 80 2.48 -7.55 -7.91
N THR A 81 3.07 -6.52 -8.52
CA THR A 81 4.32 -6.65 -9.27
C THR A 81 5.46 -6.14 -8.40
N THR A 82 6.42 -7.01 -8.07
CA THR A 82 7.46 -6.73 -7.07
C THR A 82 8.83 -6.53 -7.71
N THR A 83 9.67 -5.70 -7.09
CA THR A 83 11.10 -5.61 -7.36
C THR A 83 11.92 -5.77 -6.08
N GLY A 84 13.22 -6.05 -6.23
CA GLY A 84 14.10 -6.27 -5.09
C GLY A 84 13.66 -7.49 -4.29
N THR A 85 13.70 -7.38 -2.96
CA THR A 85 13.44 -8.47 -2.00
C THR A 85 12.07 -8.39 -1.31
N PHE A 86 11.15 -7.59 -1.86
CA PHE A 86 9.80 -7.43 -1.31
C PHE A 86 9.11 -8.79 -1.17
N THR A 87 8.57 -9.08 0.02
CA THR A 87 7.96 -10.37 0.35
C THR A 87 6.92 -10.24 1.47
N PRO A 88 5.82 -11.01 1.44
CA PRO A 88 5.06 -11.30 2.65
C PRO A 88 5.89 -12.10 3.64
N VAL A 89 5.69 -11.85 4.93
CA VAL A 89 6.31 -12.56 6.05
C VAL A 89 5.21 -12.91 7.04
N LYS A 90 5.24 -14.13 7.58
CA LYS A 90 4.29 -14.54 8.60
C LYS A 90 4.69 -13.96 9.95
N TYR A 91 3.73 -13.37 10.68
CA TYR A 91 3.96 -12.94 12.06
C TYR A 91 4.51 -14.10 12.90
N ASP A 92 5.38 -13.78 13.86
CA ASP A 92 5.98 -14.72 14.82
C ASP A 92 6.85 -15.85 14.22
N ALA A 93 6.97 -15.94 12.89
CA ALA A 93 7.70 -17.02 12.24
C ALA A 93 9.22 -16.84 12.27
N ILE A 94 9.68 -15.59 12.32
CA ILE A 94 11.10 -15.23 12.25
C ILE A 94 11.46 -14.38 13.48
N SER A 95 12.53 -14.74 14.18
CA SER A 95 12.99 -13.97 15.34
C SER A 95 13.56 -12.62 14.90
N GLY A 96 13.20 -11.55 15.59
CA GLY A 96 13.67 -10.19 15.28
C GLY A 96 12.85 -9.50 14.18
N THR A 97 11.73 -10.11 13.77
CA THR A 97 10.74 -9.50 12.88
C THR A 97 9.52 -9.05 13.67
N LEU A 98 8.57 -8.37 13.02
CA LEU A 98 7.28 -8.10 13.63
C LEU A 98 6.63 -9.36 14.19
N GLN A 99 6.17 -9.23 15.43
CA GLN A 99 5.38 -10.21 16.15
C GLN A 99 3.91 -9.81 16.12
N SER A 100 3.02 -10.78 16.24
CA SER A 100 1.58 -10.53 16.30
C SER A 100 1.18 -9.64 17.49
N SER A 101 2.01 -9.60 18.55
CA SER A 101 1.84 -8.74 19.73
C SER A 101 2.30 -7.28 19.56
N ASP A 102 3.02 -6.95 18.50
CA ASP A 102 3.55 -5.59 18.30
C ASP A 102 2.43 -4.58 17.97
N PRO A 103 2.62 -3.26 18.16
CA PRO A 103 1.67 -2.28 17.66
C PRO A 103 1.43 -2.40 16.15
N GLY A 104 0.17 -2.28 15.71
CA GLY A 104 -0.22 -2.53 14.32
C GLY A 104 -1.74 -2.59 14.16
N PRO A 105 -2.24 -2.97 12.97
CA PRO A 105 -3.68 -3.04 12.73
C PRO A 105 -4.37 -4.03 13.68
N GLU A 106 -5.55 -3.66 14.21
CA GLU A 106 -6.31 -4.53 15.11
C GLU A 106 -6.77 -5.81 14.39
N ASN A 107 -7.12 -5.69 13.12
CA ASN A 107 -7.54 -6.78 12.25
C ASN A 107 -6.38 -7.35 11.42
N ARG A 108 -5.18 -7.42 11.98
CA ARG A 108 -4.04 -8.09 11.32
C ARG A 108 -4.36 -9.57 11.10
N GLY A 109 -4.07 -10.06 9.90
CA GLY A 109 -4.16 -11.49 9.60
C GLY A 109 -2.91 -12.23 10.10
N GLU A 110 -2.42 -13.18 9.30
CA GLU A 110 -1.24 -13.95 9.63
C GLU A 110 0.06 -13.35 9.06
N ASN A 111 -0.03 -12.41 8.12
CA ASN A 111 1.07 -11.94 7.31
C ASN A 111 1.20 -10.41 7.32
N PHE A 112 2.39 -9.94 6.96
CA PHE A 112 2.67 -8.52 6.67
C PHE A 112 3.69 -8.43 5.53
N PHE A 113 3.73 -7.31 4.82
CA PHE A 113 4.79 -7.09 3.82
C PHE A 113 6.07 -6.58 4.45
N ALA A 114 7.19 -7.13 4.00
CA ALA A 114 8.54 -6.74 4.37
C ALA A 114 9.40 -6.47 3.13
N GLY A 115 10.43 -5.64 3.31
CA GLY A 115 11.47 -5.42 2.31
C GLY A 115 12.37 -6.64 2.05
N GLY A 116 12.33 -7.67 2.92
CA GLY A 116 13.17 -8.87 2.85
C GLY A 116 14.67 -8.60 3.08
N ILE A 117 15.45 -9.68 3.19
CA ILE A 117 16.91 -9.58 3.35
C ILE A 117 17.58 -9.39 1.99
N ALA A 118 18.45 -8.38 1.87
CA ALA A 118 19.27 -8.14 0.70
C ALA A 118 20.76 -8.13 1.02
N ASP A 119 21.59 -8.61 0.08
CA ASP A 119 23.05 -8.62 0.20
C ASP A 119 23.67 -7.21 0.15
N ASN A 120 22.94 -6.25 -0.43
CA ASN A 120 23.34 -4.85 -0.53
C ASN A 120 22.60 -4.02 0.53
N PRO A 121 23.29 -3.30 1.43
CA PRO A 121 22.67 -2.46 2.46
C PRO A 121 21.96 -1.21 1.91
N ASN A 122 22.05 -0.93 0.61
CA ASN A 122 21.32 0.15 -0.05
C ASN A 122 20.23 -0.40 -0.98
N ALA A 123 19.87 -1.69 -0.88
CA ALA A 123 18.86 -2.28 -1.73
C ALA A 123 17.48 -1.66 -1.45
N VAL A 124 16.71 -1.46 -2.52
CA VAL A 124 15.30 -1.07 -2.44
C VAL A 124 14.45 -2.25 -2.88
N ALA A 125 13.43 -2.54 -2.10
CA ALA A 125 12.37 -3.48 -2.39
C ALA A 125 11.07 -2.69 -2.61
N SER A 126 10.30 -3.05 -3.63
CA SER A 126 9.04 -2.38 -3.90
C SER A 126 7.99 -3.34 -4.44
N ALA A 127 6.73 -2.97 -4.28
CA ALA A 127 5.62 -3.61 -4.94
C ALA A 127 4.66 -2.57 -5.51
N ILE A 128 4.14 -2.85 -6.70
CA ILE A 128 3.25 -1.97 -7.45
C ILE A 128 1.97 -2.71 -7.82
N GLN A 129 0.83 -2.04 -7.67
CA GLN A 129 -0.46 -2.43 -8.20
C GLN A 129 -1.07 -1.25 -8.97
N THR A 130 -1.61 -1.53 -10.16
CA THR A 130 -2.34 -0.55 -10.96
C THR A 130 -3.84 -0.85 -10.85
N ILE A 131 -4.61 0.15 -10.45
CA ILE A 131 -6.06 0.11 -10.31
C ILE A 131 -6.67 0.88 -11.48
N ASP A 132 -7.49 0.18 -12.27
CA ASP A 132 -8.21 0.76 -13.39
C ASP A 132 -9.52 1.40 -12.93
N LEU A 133 -9.60 2.73 -13.03
CA LEU A 133 -10.76 3.54 -12.69
C LEU A 133 -11.59 3.98 -13.90
N THR A 134 -11.35 3.43 -15.09
CA THR A 134 -12.01 3.86 -16.34
C THR A 134 -13.53 3.94 -16.23
N GLU A 135 -14.16 3.03 -15.49
CA GLU A 135 -15.61 3.01 -15.29
C GLU A 135 -16.15 4.15 -14.40
N VAL A 136 -15.32 4.73 -13.53
CA VAL A 136 -15.71 5.83 -12.63
C VAL A 136 -15.10 7.18 -13.00
N THR A 137 -14.25 7.22 -14.03
CA THR A 137 -13.69 8.44 -14.63
C THR A 137 -14.71 9.59 -14.76
N PRO A 138 -15.93 9.41 -15.31
CA PRO A 138 -16.86 10.53 -15.46
C PRO A 138 -17.29 11.18 -14.14
N LEU A 139 -17.20 10.46 -13.02
CA LEU A 139 -17.47 10.98 -11.68
C LEU A 139 -16.23 11.68 -11.10
N VAL A 140 -15.04 11.14 -11.35
CA VAL A 140 -13.75 11.75 -11.00
C VAL A 140 -13.59 13.11 -11.70
N ASP A 141 -13.85 13.17 -13.01
CA ASP A 141 -13.73 14.39 -13.83
C ASP A 141 -14.67 15.51 -13.37
N LYS A 142 -15.82 15.15 -12.82
CA LYS A 142 -16.80 16.09 -12.25
C LYS A 142 -16.47 16.50 -10.81
N GLY A 143 -15.43 15.93 -10.20
CA GLY A 143 -15.08 16.15 -8.80
C GLY A 143 -16.09 15.57 -7.81
N HIS A 144 -16.90 14.59 -8.23
CA HIS A 144 -17.91 13.95 -7.38
C HIS A 144 -17.34 12.87 -6.47
N VAL A 145 -16.01 12.75 -6.45
CA VAL A 145 -15.30 11.60 -5.92
C VAL A 145 -14.02 12.07 -5.25
N THR A 146 -13.75 11.54 -4.06
CA THR A 146 -12.52 11.74 -3.28
C THR A 146 -11.84 10.40 -3.05
N TYR A 147 -10.60 10.39 -2.54
CA TYR A 147 -9.90 9.16 -2.20
C TYR A 147 -9.41 9.21 -0.75
N THR A 148 -9.13 8.04 -0.19
CA THR A 148 -8.47 7.87 1.10
C THR A 148 -7.36 6.85 0.95
N LEU A 149 -6.13 7.25 1.28
CA LEU A 149 -4.95 6.38 1.31
C LEU A 149 -4.50 6.21 2.75
N LEU A 150 -4.51 4.98 3.24
CA LEU A 150 -4.06 4.62 4.59
C LEU A 150 -3.04 3.49 4.49
N ALA A 151 -2.12 3.43 5.45
CA ALA A 151 -1.17 2.33 5.59
C ALA A 151 -0.71 2.24 7.05
N TYR A 152 -0.53 1.01 7.56
CA TYR A 152 0.26 0.80 8.78
C TYR A 152 1.71 0.59 8.37
N LEU A 153 2.53 1.58 8.71
CA LEU A 153 3.94 1.63 8.36
C LEU A 153 4.80 1.47 9.61
N GLY A 154 5.88 0.71 9.48
CA GLY A 154 6.77 0.47 10.61
C GLY A 154 8.12 -0.08 10.19
N GLY A 155 8.89 -0.50 11.18
CA GLY A 155 10.15 -1.19 11.00
C GLY A 155 10.73 -1.61 12.34
N PHE A 156 11.84 -2.34 12.29
CA PHE A 156 12.41 -2.92 13.50
C PHE A 156 13.48 -2.01 14.13
N GLY A 157 13.41 -1.86 15.46
CA GLY A 157 14.45 -1.20 16.27
C GLY A 157 14.93 0.16 15.75
N ASN A 158 16.25 0.37 15.83
CA ASN A 158 16.92 1.61 15.44
C ASN A 158 17.51 1.59 14.02
N PHE A 159 17.18 0.58 13.20
CA PHE A 159 17.69 0.46 11.84
C PHE A 159 17.16 1.59 10.95
N SER A 160 18.03 2.30 10.22
CA SER A 160 17.71 3.52 9.46
C SER A 160 16.82 3.30 8.22
N ASN A 161 16.17 2.14 8.10
CA ASN A 161 15.25 1.83 7.01
C ASN A 161 14.03 2.74 7.02
N ALA A 162 13.43 2.90 5.86
CA ALA A 162 12.21 3.68 5.67
C ALA A 162 11.11 2.82 5.04
N ALA A 163 9.87 3.12 5.43
CA ALA A 163 8.64 2.56 4.88
C ALA A 163 7.77 3.67 4.32
N ASP A 164 7.33 3.55 3.07
CA ASP A 164 6.32 4.45 2.52
C ASP A 164 5.39 3.76 1.52
N VAL A 165 4.21 4.35 1.36
CA VAL A 165 3.25 4.03 0.30
C VAL A 165 2.93 5.32 -0.44
N GLN A 166 2.98 5.25 -1.75
CA GLN A 166 2.64 6.34 -2.65
C GLN A 166 1.54 5.91 -3.61
N ALA A 167 0.52 6.74 -3.79
CA ALA A 167 -0.44 6.64 -4.87
C ALA A 167 -0.10 7.67 -5.95
N LEU A 168 0.09 7.22 -7.18
CA LEU A 168 0.24 8.05 -8.36
C LEU A 168 -1.09 8.05 -9.12
N PHE A 169 -1.61 9.24 -9.41
CA PHE A 169 -2.78 9.43 -10.27
C PHE A 169 -2.25 9.72 -11.66
N LEU A 170 -2.63 8.89 -12.63
CA LEU A 170 -2.17 8.95 -14.01
C LEU A 170 -3.33 9.32 -14.92
N ASP A 171 -3.12 10.03 -16.02
CA ASP A 171 -4.12 10.23 -17.07
C ASP A 171 -4.25 8.99 -18.00
N THR A 172 -5.09 9.07 -19.03
CA THR A 172 -5.30 7.98 -20.00
C THR A 172 -4.06 7.62 -20.82
N ASN A 173 -3.08 8.53 -20.89
CA ASN A 173 -1.81 8.33 -21.58
C ASN A 173 -0.73 7.76 -20.64
N GLY A 174 -1.07 7.53 -19.37
CA GLY A 174 -0.13 7.08 -18.32
C GLY A 174 0.73 8.21 -17.75
N GLN A 175 0.41 9.47 -18.02
CA GLN A 175 1.11 10.62 -17.45
C GLN A 175 0.64 10.88 -16.03
N GLU A 176 1.56 10.99 -15.08
CA GLU A 176 1.24 11.41 -13.71
C GLU A 176 0.67 12.82 -13.69
N ILE A 177 -0.50 12.97 -13.03
CA ILE A 177 -1.24 14.23 -12.86
C ILE A 177 -1.36 14.64 -11.39
N ALA A 178 -1.24 13.70 -10.46
CA ALA A 178 -1.20 13.98 -9.02
C ALA A 178 -0.54 12.83 -8.25
N THR A 179 -0.15 13.10 -7.00
CA THR A 179 0.41 12.08 -6.09
C THR A 179 -0.11 12.25 -4.66
N ALA A 180 -0.12 11.15 -3.92
CA ALA A 180 -0.38 11.10 -2.49
C ALA A 180 0.61 10.14 -1.83
N GLN A 181 0.94 10.37 -0.55
CA GLN A 181 1.91 9.53 0.16
C GLN A 181 1.53 9.37 1.64
N VAL A 182 1.80 8.18 2.18
CA VAL A 182 1.85 7.90 3.62
C VAL A 182 3.28 7.48 3.95
N GLY A 183 3.86 8.10 4.99
CA GLY A 183 5.27 7.95 5.33
C GLY A 183 6.16 9.02 4.68
N PRO A 184 7.50 8.86 4.70
CA PRO A 184 8.21 7.69 5.21
C PRO A 184 8.11 7.55 6.73
N VAL A 185 8.09 6.32 7.23
CA VAL A 185 8.36 6.02 8.64
C VAL A 185 9.83 5.65 8.79
N LEU A 186 10.59 6.55 9.41
CA LEU A 186 12.01 6.37 9.73
C LEU A 186 12.16 5.74 11.12
N ASN A 187 13.37 5.33 11.47
CA ASN A 187 13.67 4.81 12.81
C ASN A 187 13.33 5.78 13.95
N GLN A 188 13.41 7.09 13.69
CA GLN A 188 13.09 8.15 14.66
C GLN A 188 11.60 8.20 15.00
N ASP A 189 10.74 7.75 14.08
CA ASP A 189 9.29 7.81 14.21
C ASP A 189 8.71 6.61 14.98
N ARG A 190 9.50 5.53 15.13
CA ARG A 190 9.06 4.23 15.68
C ARG A 190 8.81 4.21 17.19
N THR A 191 9.04 5.33 17.88
CA THR A 191 8.71 5.50 19.30
C THR A 191 7.33 6.13 19.54
N ILE A 192 6.56 6.47 18.49
CA ILE A 192 5.21 7.02 18.60
C ILE A 192 4.29 6.30 17.60
N GLY A 193 3.28 5.59 18.10
CA GLY A 193 2.40 4.76 17.29
C GLY A 193 1.65 5.51 16.20
N SER A 194 1.56 4.86 15.02
CA SER A 194 0.65 5.09 13.89
C SER A 194 0.62 6.50 13.28
N VAL A 195 1.20 6.64 12.08
CA VAL A 195 0.98 7.82 11.22
C VAL A 195 -0.26 7.56 10.36
N THR A 196 -1.35 8.28 10.64
CA THR A 196 -2.53 8.37 9.78
C THR A 196 -2.46 9.69 9.01
N HIS A 197 -2.47 9.66 7.68
CA HIS A 197 -2.73 10.85 6.86
C HIS A 197 -4.16 10.81 6.35
N GLN A 198 -4.94 11.85 6.64
CA GLN A 198 -6.25 12.12 6.04
C GLN A 198 -6.17 13.48 5.36
N THR A 199 -6.60 13.58 4.11
CA THR A 199 -6.88 14.85 3.41
C THR A 199 -8.19 14.75 2.68
#